data_AF-A0A024LRB9-F1
#
_entry.id   AF-A0A024LRB9-F1
#
_cell.length_a   1.000
_cell.length_b   1.000
_cell.length_c   1.000
_cell.angle_alpha   90.00
_cell.angle_beta   90.00
_cell.angle_gamma   90.00
#
_symmetry.space_group_name_H-M   'P 1'
#
loop_
_entity.id
_entity.type
_entity.pdbx_description
1 polymer ?
#
loop_
_entity_poly.entity_id
_entity_poly.type
_entity_poly.pdbx_seq_one_letter_code
_entity_poly.pdbx_strand_id
1 'polypeptide(L)'
;MDNLNLRKLEYFPDKNPFLDKSKIHIQDETITAYVGHHKLINFKTDKILTLPMICTIEEKNKRQFVEVFADDVQKIFNLSRTGRRVFIEILLLYQSDQLTDNFTDSIILVWLDDGLNGMKLDMGNKTFQNGLKELISKEFLKPKLRNQYWVNPAIFFKGDKIAFIKEYQIKSSFTKTEEKTNHIKQDLPDDGYQTDIEDFTNK
;
A
#
# COMPACT_ATOMS: atom_id res chain seq x y z
N MET A 1 26.54 2.73 15.10
CA MET A 1 25.68 2.83 16.29
C MET A 1 26.49 3.50 17.38
N ASP A 2 26.12 4.72 17.74
CA ASP A 2 26.75 5.44 18.86
C ASP A 2 26.64 4.61 20.15
N ASN A 3 27.66 4.72 20.98
CA ASN A 3 27.88 3.89 22.16
C ASN A 3 26.85 4.22 23.27
N LEU A 4 25.61 3.74 23.10
CA LEU A 4 24.50 3.99 24.01
C LEU A 4 24.75 3.27 25.33
N ASN A 5 24.94 4.03 26.41
CA ASN A 5 25.19 3.49 27.73
C ASN A 5 23.89 3.38 28.54
N LEU A 6 23.41 2.15 28.74
CA LEU A 6 22.18 1.87 29.49
C LEU A 6 22.21 2.35 30.96
N ARG A 7 23.40 2.66 31.52
CA ARG A 7 23.53 3.22 32.88
C ARG A 7 23.42 4.75 32.91
N LYS A 8 23.43 5.43 31.76
CA LYS A 8 23.37 6.88 31.62
C LYS A 8 22.32 7.26 30.58
N LEU A 9 21.06 6.93 30.87
CA LEU A 9 19.93 7.26 30.02
C LEU A 9 19.32 8.60 30.41
N GLU A 10 18.80 9.32 29.43
CA GLU A 10 17.89 10.44 29.65
C GLU A 10 16.48 9.89 29.87
N TYR A 11 15.84 10.29 30.96
CA TYR A 11 14.51 9.80 31.33
C TYR A 11 13.47 10.91 31.13
N PHE A 12 12.31 10.55 30.57
CA PHE A 12 11.17 11.45 30.34
C PHE A 12 9.94 10.91 31.09
N PRO A 13 9.84 11.11 32.43
CA PRO A 13 8.76 10.53 33.23
C PRO A 13 7.40 11.20 33.02
N ASP A 14 7.39 12.52 32.77
CA ASP A 14 6.14 13.31 32.79
C ASP A 14 5.38 13.30 31.46
N LYS A 15 6.06 13.02 30.35
CA LYS A 15 5.44 12.98 29.02
C LYS A 15 6.20 12.06 28.08
N ASN A 16 5.46 11.43 27.17
CA ASN A 16 6.04 10.62 26.11
C ASN A 16 6.63 11.54 25.00
N PRO A 17 7.96 11.60 24.84
CA PRO A 17 8.61 12.49 23.87
C PRO A 17 8.35 12.12 22.40
N PHE A 18 7.81 10.93 22.13
CA PHE A 18 7.44 10.46 20.79
C PHE A 18 6.06 10.94 20.32
N LEU A 19 5.24 11.51 21.21
CA LEU A 19 3.96 12.11 20.81
C LEU A 19 4.17 13.35 19.93
N ASP A 20 5.26 14.09 20.15
CA ASP A 20 5.60 15.32 19.42
C ASP A 20 6.59 15.07 18.26
N LYS A 21 7.26 13.90 18.23
CA LYS A 21 8.35 13.58 17.29
C LYS A 21 7.94 12.42 16.39
N SER A 22 7.77 12.69 15.09
CA SER A 22 7.25 11.72 14.12
C SER A 22 8.25 11.20 13.08
N LYS A 23 9.54 11.51 13.23
CA LYS A 23 10.59 11.10 12.28
C LYS A 23 11.67 10.30 12.99
N ILE A 24 11.96 9.12 12.47
CA ILE A 24 13.07 8.26 12.88
C ILE A 24 13.95 8.06 11.65
N HIS A 25 15.21 8.49 11.73
CA HIS A 25 16.18 8.19 10.68
C HIS A 25 16.75 6.79 10.92
N ILE A 26 16.58 5.90 9.94
CA ILE A 26 17.21 4.57 9.94
C ILE A 26 18.53 4.70 9.15
N GLN A 27 19.56 3.97 9.57
CA GLN A 27 20.99 4.17 9.25
C GLN A 27 21.39 4.15 7.75
N ASP A 28 20.48 3.86 6.83
CA ASP A 28 20.74 3.98 5.40
C ASP A 28 20.25 5.35 4.90
N GLU A 29 21.14 6.16 4.34
CA GLU A 29 20.90 7.55 3.89
C GLU A 29 19.74 7.71 2.87
N THR A 30 19.13 6.61 2.43
CA THR A 30 18.03 6.54 1.45
C THR A 30 16.67 6.22 2.04
N ILE A 31 16.58 5.95 3.35
CA ILE A 31 15.36 5.45 3.99
C ILE A 31 14.94 6.36 5.14
N THR A 32 13.83 7.09 4.95
CA THR A 32 13.23 7.89 6.05
C THR A 32 12.02 7.17 6.62
N ALA A 33 12.04 6.86 7.92
CA ALA A 33 10.90 6.29 8.61
C ALA A 33 10.11 7.38 9.35
N TYR A 34 8.81 7.44 9.07
CA TYR A 34 7.86 8.28 9.78
C TYR A 34 7.04 7.41 10.70
N VAL A 35 6.94 7.83 11.97
CA VAL A 35 6.09 7.19 12.97
C VAL A 35 5.05 8.21 13.39
N GLY A 36 3.79 7.87 13.22
CA GLY A 36 2.71 8.78 13.57
C GLY A 36 1.36 8.14 13.39
N HIS A 37 0.34 8.97 13.26
CA HIS A 37 -1.01 8.52 13.01
C HIS A 37 -1.45 8.93 11.60
N HIS A 38 -1.92 7.98 10.80
CA HIS A 38 -2.48 8.26 9.48
C HIS A 38 -4.01 8.25 9.58
N LYS A 39 -4.65 9.30 9.07
CA LYS A 39 -6.11 9.33 8.92
C LYS A 39 -6.48 8.59 7.64
N LEU A 40 -7.16 7.47 7.79
CA LEU A 40 -7.68 6.65 6.70
C LEU A 40 -9.20 6.75 6.71
N ILE A 41 -9.81 6.73 5.54
CA ILE A 41 -11.27 6.59 5.44
C ILE A 41 -11.57 5.11 5.32
N ASN A 42 -12.36 4.58 6.25
CA ASN A 42 -12.90 3.24 6.10
C ASN A 42 -13.99 3.26 5.04
N PHE A 43 -13.68 2.81 3.82
CA PHE A 43 -14.62 2.80 2.70
C PHE A 43 -15.90 1.98 2.92
N LYS A 44 -15.96 1.12 3.96
CA LYS A 44 -17.17 0.36 4.31
C LYS A 44 -18.08 1.09 5.29
N THR A 45 -17.51 1.88 6.19
CA THR A 45 -18.26 2.54 7.27
C THR A 45 -18.31 4.06 7.14
N ASP A 46 -17.61 4.61 6.15
CA ASP A 46 -17.41 6.04 5.90
C ASP A 46 -16.91 6.83 7.11
N LYS A 47 -16.19 6.14 8.01
CA LYS A 47 -15.61 6.73 9.22
C LYS A 47 -14.13 7.00 9.01
N ILE A 48 -13.65 8.09 9.58
CA ILE A 48 -12.22 8.38 9.67
C ILE A 48 -11.63 7.49 10.77
N LEU A 49 -10.70 6.63 10.39
CA LEU A 49 -9.87 5.85 11.29
C LEU A 49 -8.52 6.53 11.43
N THR A 50 -8.08 6.72 12.67
CA THR A 50 -6.73 7.20 12.98
C THR A 50 -5.91 6.00 13.39
N LEU A 51 -5.06 5.49 12.50
CA LEU A 51 -4.24 4.30 12.77
C LEU A 51 -2.78 4.69 13.03
N PRO A 52 -2.09 4.04 13.98
CA PRO A 52 -0.64 4.15 14.06
C PRO A 52 -0.03 3.62 12.76
N MET A 53 0.90 4.38 12.18
CA MET A 53 1.55 4.07 10.92
C MET A 53 3.07 4.22 11.09
N ILE A 54 3.79 3.21 10.59
CA ILE A 54 5.21 3.32 10.26
C ILE A 54 5.27 3.39 8.74
N CYS A 55 5.70 4.53 8.22
CA CYS A 55 5.87 4.73 6.78
C CYS A 55 7.35 4.86 6.47
N THR A 56 7.82 4.07 5.52
CA THR A 56 9.20 4.10 5.05
C THR A 56 9.20 4.70 3.65
N ILE A 57 9.90 5.83 3.48
CA ILE A 57 10.09 6.47 2.19
C ILE A 57 11.48 6.09 1.68
N GLU A 58 11.52 5.43 0.54
CA GLU A 58 12.74 5.04 -0.15
C GLU A 58 12.75 5.62 -1.57
N GLU A 59 13.76 6.43 -1.88
CA GLU A 59 13.92 7.00 -3.22
C GLU A 59 14.62 6.02 -4.15
N LYS A 60 13.98 5.70 -5.27
CA LYS A 60 14.49 4.77 -6.29
C LYS A 60 14.56 5.45 -7.65
N ASN A 61 15.53 5.06 -8.47
CA ASN A 61 15.48 5.42 -9.89
C ASN A 61 14.29 4.70 -10.58
N LYS A 62 13.87 5.18 -11.76
CA LYS A 62 12.68 4.66 -12.47
C LYS A 62 12.71 3.15 -12.69
N ARG A 63 13.87 2.57 -13.02
CA ARG A 63 14.01 1.12 -13.26
C ARG A 63 13.85 0.32 -11.97
N GLN A 64 14.54 0.73 -10.91
CA GLN A 64 14.43 0.11 -9.59
C GLN A 64 13.01 0.23 -9.04
N PHE A 65 12.35 1.38 -9.25
CA PHE A 65 10.95 1.58 -8.89
C PHE A 65 10.03 0.55 -9.52
N VAL A 66 10.14 0.33 -10.84
CA VAL A 66 9.31 -0.65 -11.57
C VAL A 66 9.53 -2.07 -11.05
N GLU A 67 10.77 -2.46 -10.77
CA GLU A 67 11.07 -3.81 -10.24
C GLU A 67 10.51 -4.02 -8.83
N VAL A 68 10.73 -3.08 -7.91
CA VAL A 68 10.21 -3.16 -6.53
C VAL A 68 8.68 -3.16 -6.55
N PHE A 69 8.08 -2.28 -7.35
CA PHE A 69 6.63 -2.24 -7.53
C PHE A 69 6.09 -3.57 -8.05
N ALA A 70 6.73 -4.15 -9.08
CA ALA A 70 6.33 -5.44 -9.63
C ALA A 70 6.51 -6.60 -8.63
N ASP A 71 7.52 -6.56 -7.77
CA ASP A 71 7.73 -7.55 -6.71
C ASP A 71 6.62 -7.50 -5.66
N ASP A 72 6.22 -6.31 -5.23
CA ASP A 72 5.17 -6.17 -4.23
C ASP A 72 3.79 -6.50 -4.80
N VAL A 73 3.50 -6.08 -6.02
CA VAL A 73 2.31 -6.51 -6.77
C VAL A 73 2.30 -8.03 -6.94
N GLN A 74 3.44 -8.64 -7.26
CA GLN A 74 3.54 -10.10 -7.37
C GLN A 74 3.16 -10.77 -6.05
N LYS A 75 3.66 -10.29 -4.91
CA LYS A 75 3.36 -10.88 -3.60
C LYS A 75 1.88 -10.68 -3.23
N ILE A 76 1.34 -9.48 -3.40
CA ILE A 76 -0.02 -9.12 -3.01
C ILE A 76 -1.06 -9.89 -3.83
N PHE A 77 -0.87 -9.94 -5.16
CA PHE A 77 -1.79 -10.61 -6.08
C PHE A 77 -1.38 -12.05 -6.40
N ASN A 78 -0.37 -12.59 -5.71
CA ASN A 78 0.18 -13.93 -5.88
C ASN A 78 0.50 -14.27 -7.35
N LEU A 79 1.12 -13.35 -8.09
CA LEU A 79 1.42 -13.52 -9.52
C LEU A 79 2.47 -14.61 -9.76
N SER A 80 2.27 -15.40 -10.83
CA SER A 80 3.33 -16.28 -11.30
C SER A 80 4.53 -15.46 -11.80
N ARG A 81 5.71 -16.10 -11.90
CA ARG A 81 6.89 -15.46 -12.49
C ARG A 81 6.62 -14.98 -13.92
N THR A 82 5.81 -15.72 -14.67
CA THR A 82 5.37 -15.34 -16.02
C THR A 82 4.45 -14.12 -15.98
N GLY A 83 3.45 -14.11 -15.10
CA GLY A 83 2.54 -12.99 -14.90
C GLY A 83 3.27 -11.71 -14.51
N ARG A 84 4.23 -11.78 -13.57
CA ARG A 84 5.09 -10.65 -13.19
C ARG A 84 5.88 -10.10 -14.37
N ARG A 85 6.47 -10.96 -15.20
CA ARG A 85 7.24 -10.51 -16.37
C ARG A 85 6.36 -9.76 -17.36
N VAL A 86 5.20 -10.33 -17.70
CA VAL A 86 4.24 -9.66 -18.60
C VAL A 86 3.73 -8.36 -17.99
N PHE A 87 3.49 -8.32 -16.67
CA PHE A 87 3.08 -7.11 -15.97
C PHE A 87 4.09 -5.97 -16.12
N ILE A 88 5.38 -6.26 -15.95
CA ILE A 88 6.45 -5.27 -16.12
C ILE A 88 6.42 -4.68 -17.53
N GLU A 89 6.33 -5.52 -18.58
CA GLU A 89 6.30 -5.03 -19.96
C GLU A 89 5.08 -4.14 -20.26
N ILE A 90 3.91 -4.54 -19.77
CA ILE A 90 2.67 -3.77 -19.95
C ILE A 90 2.72 -2.46 -19.16
N LEU A 91 3.29 -2.48 -17.96
CA LEU A 91 3.46 -1.28 -17.13
C LEU A 91 4.44 -0.29 -17.78
N LEU A 92 5.56 -0.79 -18.31
CA LEU A 92 6.53 0.04 -19.03
C LEU A 92 5.90 0.66 -20.27
N LEU A 93 5.15 -0.13 -21.06
CA LEU A 93 4.40 0.36 -22.20
C LEU A 93 3.42 1.47 -21.77
N TYR A 94 2.63 1.22 -20.73
CA TYR A 94 1.65 2.19 -20.19
C TYR A 94 2.31 3.49 -19.72
N GLN A 95 3.47 3.42 -19.06
CA GLN A 95 4.22 4.60 -18.62
C GLN A 95 4.96 5.33 -19.75
N SER A 96 5.27 4.64 -20.85
CA SER A 96 5.94 5.21 -22.02
C SER A 96 4.99 5.94 -22.97
N ASP A 97 3.68 5.71 -22.84
CA ASP A 97 2.67 6.31 -23.70
C ASP A 97 2.49 7.81 -23.37
N GLN A 98 3.37 8.62 -23.97
CA GLN A 98 3.43 10.08 -23.87
C GLN A 98 2.31 10.79 -24.65
N LEU A 99 1.51 10.07 -25.45
CA LEU A 99 0.70 10.67 -26.52
C LEU A 99 -0.66 11.20 -26.11
N THR A 100 -1.07 11.10 -24.86
CA THR A 100 -2.35 11.70 -24.43
C THR A 100 -2.24 12.32 -23.04
N ASP A 101 -2.43 13.63 -23.02
CA ASP A 101 -2.75 14.47 -21.85
C ASP A 101 -4.07 14.03 -21.17
N ASN A 102 -4.78 13.09 -21.80
CA ASN A 102 -5.89 12.34 -21.24
C ASN A 102 -5.36 11.01 -20.70
N PHE A 103 -5.54 10.77 -19.39
CA PHE A 103 -5.38 9.45 -18.78
C PHE A 103 -6.02 8.39 -19.67
N THR A 104 -5.19 7.60 -20.36
CA THR A 104 -5.68 6.60 -21.29
C THR A 104 -6.14 5.42 -20.46
N ASP A 105 -7.44 5.33 -20.21
CA ASP A 105 -8.04 4.22 -19.43
C ASP A 105 -7.84 2.85 -20.10
N SER A 106 -7.26 2.79 -21.30
CA SER A 106 -7.03 1.56 -22.06
C SER A 106 -5.68 1.51 -22.74
N ILE A 107 -5.17 0.30 -22.94
CA ILE A 107 -3.92 -0.03 -23.63
C ILE A 107 -4.17 -0.97 -24.81
N ILE A 108 -3.35 -0.85 -25.86
CA ILE A 108 -3.36 -1.76 -27.01
C ILE A 108 -2.15 -2.71 -26.88
N LEU A 109 -2.41 -4.01 -26.98
CA LEU A 109 -1.42 -5.09 -26.86
C LEU A 109 -1.51 -5.99 -28.08
N VAL A 110 -0.59 -5.79 -29.03
CA VAL A 110 -0.49 -6.59 -30.26
C VAL A 110 0.85 -7.32 -30.26
N TRP A 111 0.82 -8.63 -30.46
CA TRP A 111 2.04 -9.40 -30.67
C TRP A 111 2.49 -9.29 -32.14
N LEU A 112 3.67 -8.74 -32.39
CA LEU A 112 4.24 -8.54 -33.73
C LEU A 112 5.77 -8.72 -33.67
N ASP A 113 6.36 -9.37 -34.68
CA ASP A 113 7.82 -9.52 -34.84
C ASP A 113 8.54 -10.01 -33.57
N ASP A 114 8.01 -11.07 -32.94
CA ASP A 114 8.51 -11.64 -31.68
C ASP A 114 8.57 -10.64 -30.51
N GLY A 115 7.66 -9.67 -30.51
CA GLY A 115 7.57 -8.62 -29.52
C GLY A 115 6.16 -8.09 -29.29
N LEU A 116 6.07 -7.12 -28.38
CA LEU A 116 4.84 -6.41 -28.04
C LEU A 116 4.85 -5.04 -28.71
N ASN A 117 3.86 -4.78 -29.56
CA ASN A 117 3.72 -3.55 -30.34
C ASN A 117 5.00 -3.20 -31.15
N GLY A 118 5.70 -4.22 -31.66
CA GLY A 118 6.96 -4.06 -32.39
C GLY A 118 8.21 -3.92 -31.51
N MET A 119 8.07 -3.91 -30.18
CA MET A 119 9.20 -3.94 -29.24
C MET A 119 9.54 -5.39 -28.88
N LYS A 120 10.77 -5.81 -29.23
CA LYS A 120 11.26 -7.16 -28.92
C LYS A 120 11.25 -7.39 -27.40
N LEU A 121 10.64 -8.50 -27.00
CA LEU A 121 10.60 -8.92 -25.59
C LEU A 121 11.55 -10.08 -25.34
N ASP A 122 12.02 -10.21 -24.11
CA ASP A 122 12.77 -11.39 -23.63
C ASP A 122 11.84 -12.58 -23.33
N MET A 123 10.75 -12.75 -24.07
CA MET A 123 9.84 -13.88 -23.91
C MET A 123 9.15 -14.22 -25.22
N GLY A 124 8.78 -15.49 -25.42
CA GLY A 124 8.00 -15.91 -26.58
C GLY A 124 6.51 -15.62 -26.44
N ASN A 125 5.79 -15.62 -27.57
CA ASN A 125 4.34 -15.34 -27.64
C ASN A 125 3.53 -16.20 -26.66
N LYS A 126 3.80 -17.52 -26.61
CA LYS A 126 3.08 -18.43 -25.70
C LYS A 126 3.22 -18.02 -24.23
N THR A 127 4.41 -17.58 -23.83
CA THR A 127 4.68 -17.10 -22.48
C THR A 127 3.94 -15.79 -22.21
N PHE A 128 3.94 -14.88 -23.17
CA PHE A 128 3.18 -13.63 -23.07
C PHE A 128 1.67 -13.89 -22.94
N GLN A 129 1.09 -14.74 -23.79
CA GLN A 129 -0.34 -15.06 -23.73
C GLN A 129 -0.75 -15.69 -22.39
N ASN A 130 0.10 -16.55 -21.83
CA ASN A 130 -0.14 -17.15 -20.51
C ASN A 130 -0.13 -16.08 -19.40
N GLY A 131 0.83 -15.16 -19.43
CA GLY A 131 0.87 -14.05 -18.47
C GLY A 131 -0.29 -13.08 -18.66
N LEU A 132 -0.65 -12.74 -19.90
CA LEU A 132 -1.79 -11.87 -20.21
C LEU A 132 -3.11 -12.48 -19.69
N LYS A 133 -3.30 -13.79 -19.88
CA LYS A 133 -4.45 -14.53 -19.33
C LYS A 133 -4.50 -14.41 -17.80
N GLU A 134 -3.36 -14.54 -17.13
CA GLU A 134 -3.27 -14.38 -15.68
C GLU A 134 -3.65 -12.95 -15.25
N LEU A 135 -3.11 -11.92 -15.90
CA LEU A 135 -3.42 -10.52 -15.59
C LEU A 135 -4.90 -10.20 -15.77
N ILE A 136 -5.53 -10.70 -16.84
CA ILE A 136 -6.97 -10.56 -17.05
C ILE A 136 -7.75 -11.28 -15.93
N SER A 137 -7.34 -12.51 -15.57
CA SER A 137 -8.01 -13.28 -14.52
C SER A 137 -7.94 -12.62 -13.13
N LYS A 138 -6.93 -11.79 -12.89
CA LYS A 138 -6.70 -11.07 -11.63
C LYS A 138 -7.16 -9.61 -11.67
N GLU A 139 -7.95 -9.24 -12.68
CA GLU A 139 -8.52 -7.90 -12.85
C GLU A 139 -7.49 -6.76 -12.96
N PHE A 140 -6.31 -7.07 -13.50
CA PHE A 140 -5.34 -6.04 -13.89
C PHE A 140 -5.81 -5.34 -15.17
N LEU A 141 -6.41 -6.12 -16.07
CA LEU A 141 -6.89 -5.70 -17.38
C LEU A 141 -8.29 -6.25 -17.63
N LYS A 142 -9.15 -5.49 -18.32
CA LYS A 142 -10.43 -5.99 -18.84
C LYS A 142 -10.48 -5.82 -20.36
N PRO A 143 -10.91 -6.81 -21.14
CA PRO A 143 -10.99 -6.67 -22.59
C PRO A 143 -11.97 -5.56 -22.98
N LYS A 144 -11.53 -4.65 -23.85
CA LYS A 144 -12.34 -3.56 -24.44
C LYS A 144 -12.73 -3.90 -25.88
N LEU A 145 -11.73 -4.19 -26.70
CA LEU A 145 -11.86 -4.64 -28.09
C LEU A 145 -10.78 -5.70 -28.37
N ARG A 146 -10.73 -6.22 -29.60
CA ARG A 146 -9.63 -7.09 -30.03
C ARG A 146 -8.30 -6.36 -29.78
N ASN A 147 -7.41 -6.99 -29.03
CA ASN A 147 -6.09 -6.47 -28.66
C ASN A 147 -6.11 -5.15 -27.88
N GLN A 148 -7.26 -4.67 -27.39
CA GLN A 148 -7.36 -3.46 -26.58
C GLN A 148 -8.01 -3.79 -25.23
N TYR A 149 -7.45 -3.27 -24.16
CA TYR A 149 -7.81 -3.61 -22.79
C TYR A 149 -7.97 -2.34 -21.96
N TRP A 150 -9.03 -2.26 -21.16
CA TRP A 150 -9.10 -1.33 -20.05
C TRP A 150 -8.06 -1.69 -19.00
N VAL A 151 -7.41 -0.68 -18.42
CA VAL A 151 -6.43 -0.85 -17.33
C VAL A 151 -7.09 -0.59 -15.99
N ASN A 152 -6.66 -1.30 -14.95
CA ASN A 152 -7.06 -0.99 -13.59
C ASN A 152 -6.24 0.20 -13.04
N PRO A 153 -6.84 1.37 -12.77
CA PRO A 153 -6.10 2.56 -12.34
C PRO A 153 -5.47 2.42 -10.94
N ALA A 154 -5.94 1.46 -10.13
CA ALA A 154 -5.32 1.17 -8.83
C ALA A 154 -3.98 0.43 -8.99
N ILE A 155 -3.68 -0.12 -10.17
CA ILE A 155 -2.48 -0.91 -10.46
C ILE A 155 -1.62 -0.20 -11.53
N PHE A 156 -2.24 0.32 -12.59
CA PHE A 156 -1.56 1.04 -13.66
C PHE A 156 -1.76 2.54 -13.49
N PHE A 157 -0.68 3.23 -13.11
CA PHE A 157 -0.66 4.67 -12.88
C PHE A 157 0.56 5.32 -13.55
N LYS A 158 0.43 6.59 -13.94
CA LYS A 158 1.51 7.39 -14.56
C LYS A 158 2.31 8.22 -13.54
N GLY A 159 1.97 8.11 -12.24
CA GLY A 159 2.63 8.84 -11.16
C GLY A 159 4.04 8.34 -10.83
N ASP A 160 4.78 9.15 -10.08
CA ASP A 160 6.15 8.91 -9.60
C ASP A 160 6.22 8.26 -8.21
N LYS A 161 5.07 8.13 -7.54
CA LYS A 161 4.95 7.66 -6.15
C LYS A 161 3.90 6.59 -6.01
N ILE A 162 4.17 5.61 -5.16
CA ILE A 162 3.21 4.62 -4.69
C ILE A 162 3.42 4.35 -3.21
N ALA A 163 2.33 4.08 -2.49
CA ALA A 163 2.37 3.57 -1.12
C ALA A 163 1.63 2.23 -1.05
N PHE A 164 2.31 1.20 -0.55
CA PHE A 164 1.68 -0.06 -0.18
C PHE A 164 1.37 -0.04 1.32
N ILE A 165 0.09 0.03 1.68
CA ILE A 165 -0.34 0.04 3.07
C ILE A 165 -0.74 -1.39 3.46
N LYS A 166 -0.02 -1.96 4.43
CA LYS A 166 -0.37 -3.24 5.04
C LYS A 166 -0.96 -3.01 6.42
N GLU A 167 -2.25 -3.24 6.54
CA GLU A 167 -2.96 -3.15 7.82
C GLU A 167 -2.99 -4.51 8.51
N TYR A 168 -2.60 -4.54 9.78
CA TYR A 168 -2.76 -5.72 10.63
C TYR A 168 -3.92 -5.48 11.59
N GLN A 169 -4.96 -6.31 11.48
CA GLN A 169 -6.11 -6.25 12.37
C GLN A 169 -6.11 -7.48 13.27
N ILE A 170 -6.32 -7.27 14.57
CA ILE A 170 -6.64 -8.36 15.48
C ILE A 170 -8.06 -8.80 15.14
N LYS A 171 -8.24 -10.10 14.86
CA LYS A 171 -9.59 -10.66 14.72
C LYS A 171 -10.29 -10.51 16.06
N SER A 172 -11.34 -9.70 16.12
CA SER A 172 -12.20 -9.65 17.30
C SER A 172 -12.90 -11.01 17.45
N SER A 173 -12.61 -11.72 18.54
CA SER A 173 -13.36 -12.90 18.95
C SER A 173 -14.66 -12.47 19.65
N PHE A 174 -15.48 -11.64 19.00
CA PHE A 174 -16.83 -11.34 19.47
C PHE A 174 -17.83 -12.13 18.65
N THR A 175 -18.44 -13.10 19.33
CA THR A 175 -19.55 -13.92 18.87
C THR A 175 -20.63 -13.05 18.24
N LYS A 176 -21.10 -13.50 17.08
CA LYS A 176 -22.19 -12.95 16.29
C LYS A 176 -23.47 -12.93 17.14
N THR A 177 -23.77 -11.82 17.80
CA THR A 177 -25.13 -11.53 18.27
C THR A 177 -25.73 -10.58 17.25
N GLU A 178 -26.71 -11.09 16.51
CA GLU A 178 -27.56 -10.34 15.62
C GLU A 178 -28.33 -9.29 16.43
N GLU A 179 -28.04 -8.01 16.23
CA GLU A 179 -28.90 -6.94 16.73
C GLU A 179 -29.78 -6.43 15.61
N LYS A 180 -31.02 -6.96 15.63
CA LYS A 180 -32.20 -6.31 15.08
C LYS A 180 -32.33 -4.92 15.69
N THR A 181 -32.70 -3.98 14.83
CA THR A 181 -33.29 -2.66 15.10
C THR A 181 -33.89 -2.49 16.50
N ASN A 182 -33.54 -1.41 17.20
CA ASN A 182 -34.50 -0.44 17.72
C ASN A 182 -33.83 0.85 18.21
N HIS A 183 -34.43 1.97 17.81
CA HIS A 183 -34.18 3.31 18.32
C HIS A 183 -34.51 3.42 19.82
N ILE A 184 -33.73 4.18 20.59
CA ILE A 184 -34.16 5.13 21.64
C ILE A 184 -33.00 6.15 21.83
N LYS A 185 -33.35 7.45 21.85
CA LYS A 185 -32.48 8.58 22.23
C LYS A 185 -32.45 8.70 23.76
N GLN A 186 -31.33 9.14 24.36
CA GLN A 186 -31.24 10.28 25.31
C GLN A 186 -29.87 10.36 26.00
N ASP A 187 -29.19 11.49 25.76
CA ASP A 187 -28.52 12.42 26.70
C ASP A 187 -27.65 11.95 27.89
N LEU A 188 -26.42 12.53 27.90
CA LEU A 188 -25.52 12.95 29.02
C LEU A 188 -24.58 11.90 29.68
N PRO A 189 -23.42 12.29 30.29
CA PRO A 189 -22.72 13.59 30.36
C PRO A 189 -21.19 13.54 30.00
N ASP A 190 -20.56 14.69 30.20
CA ASP A 190 -19.13 15.03 30.22
C ASP A 190 -18.44 14.53 31.50
N ASP A 191 -17.51 13.57 31.38
CA ASP A 191 -16.85 12.95 32.53
C ASP A 191 -15.33 12.94 32.27
N GLY A 192 -14.64 13.84 32.96
CA GLY A 192 -13.18 14.00 32.91
C GLY A 192 -12.43 12.74 33.34
N TYR A 193 -11.28 12.52 32.69
CA TYR A 193 -10.28 11.57 33.15
C TYR A 193 -9.70 12.05 34.49
N GLN A 194 -10.30 11.61 35.59
CA GLN A 194 -9.69 11.62 36.91
C GLN A 194 -8.65 10.48 36.95
N THR A 195 -7.40 10.87 37.20
CA THR A 195 -6.28 9.97 37.46
C THR A 195 -6.39 9.48 38.90
N ASP A 196 -6.67 8.19 39.09
CA ASP A 196 -6.52 7.53 40.39
C ASP A 196 -5.05 7.12 40.56
N ILE A 197 -4.24 8.03 41.10
CA ILE A 197 -2.99 7.71 41.78
C ILE A 197 -3.28 7.91 43.26
N GLU A 198 -3.45 6.82 44.01
CA GLU A 198 -3.14 6.69 45.44
C GLU A 198 -3.58 5.31 45.94
N ASP A 199 -2.61 4.39 46.13
CA ASP A 199 -2.46 3.56 47.33
C ASP A 199 -1.48 2.40 47.09
N PHE A 200 -0.18 2.67 47.29
CA PHE A 200 0.79 1.65 47.66
C PHE A 200 1.66 2.17 48.81
N THR A 201 1.04 2.30 49.99
CA THR A 201 1.75 2.18 51.27
C THR A 201 0.91 1.34 52.22
N ASN A 202 1.25 0.05 52.36
CA ASN A 202 1.32 -0.70 53.62
C ASN A 202 1.48 -2.19 53.32
N LYS A 203 2.72 -2.72 53.40
CA LYS A 203 3.21 -3.54 54.52
C LYS A 203 4.60 -4.10 54.21
#